data_AF-A0A2V6U005-F1
#
_entry.id   AF-A0A2V6U005-F1
#
_cell.length_a   1.000
_cell.length_b   1.000
_cell.length_c   1.000
_cell.angle_alpha   90.00
_cell.angle_beta   90.00
_cell.angle_gamma   90.00
#
_symmetry.space_group_name_H-M   'P 1'
#
loop_
_entity.id
_entity.type
_entity.pdbx_description
1 polymer ?
#
loop_
_entity_poly.entity_id
_entity_poly.type
_entity_poly.pdbx_seq_one_letter_code
_entity_poly.pdbx_strand_id
1 'polypeptide(L)'
;MHSADPGRTERPRREGERSASRGDSRSRLRRSRGKPTLSTPDSTPLEHKATAPRTVGCWVLTVSDTKTPETDTSGALIKKLLTDAGHPVVGSTIVRDEPKDVQRVIREVCASDAVKVVIATGGTGITSRDSTYEAIDAMLDKRLPGFGELFRMLSYQEIGAAAMLSRAQLGIHARRIVVSLPGSPNACRLALEKLLIPELPHLVREVSR
;
A
#
# COMPACT_ATOMS: atom_id res chain seq x y z
N MET A 1 9.66 58.38 26.94
CA MET A 1 8.88 59.41 26.22
C MET A 1 8.34 58.72 24.96
N HIS A 2 7.20 58.03 25.04
CA HIS A 2 5.84 58.55 24.78
C HIS A 2 5.73 59.32 23.46
N SER A 3 5.12 58.73 22.43
CA SER A 3 3.77 59.13 22.03
C SER A 3 3.17 58.15 21.02
N ALA A 4 1.94 57.75 21.29
CA ALA A 4 1.03 57.03 20.40
C ALA A 4 0.21 58.02 19.54
N ASP A 5 -0.31 57.49 18.42
CA ASP A 5 -1.62 57.63 17.71
C ASP A 5 -2.53 58.84 18.06
N PRO A 6 -3.41 59.41 17.17
CA PRO A 6 -4.42 58.65 16.39
C PRO A 6 -5.03 59.24 15.09
N GLY A 7 -5.73 58.36 14.34
CA GLY A 7 -7.11 58.65 13.91
C GLY A 7 -7.44 58.66 12.41
N ARG A 8 -8.34 57.74 11.98
CA ARG A 8 -9.57 58.07 11.20
C ARG A 8 -10.49 56.84 11.06
N THR A 9 -11.51 56.70 11.91
CA THR A 9 -12.96 56.95 11.70
C THR A 9 -13.69 56.11 10.64
N GLU A 10 -14.56 55.22 11.14
CA GLU A 10 -15.69 54.58 10.45
C GLU A 10 -16.78 55.57 10.03
N ARG A 11 -17.62 55.21 9.04
CA ARG A 11 -19.10 55.14 9.18
C ARG A 11 -19.83 54.58 7.93
N PRO A 12 -21.08 54.10 8.08
CA PRO A 12 -21.74 53.06 7.27
C PRO A 12 -22.88 53.59 6.36
N ARG A 13 -23.54 52.69 5.60
CA ARG A 13 -24.91 52.76 5.03
C ARG A 13 -25.16 51.46 4.21
N ARG A 14 -26.34 50.84 4.09
CA ARG A 14 -27.71 51.03 4.61
C ARG A 14 -28.51 49.77 4.28
N GLU A 15 -29.45 49.41 5.14
CA GLU A 15 -30.54 48.46 4.89
C GLU A 15 -31.52 49.01 3.83
N GLY A 16 -32.24 48.09 3.19
CA GLY A 16 -33.37 48.38 2.32
C GLY A 16 -34.30 47.17 2.20
N GLU A 17 -35.18 46.99 3.18
CA GLU A 17 -36.42 46.21 3.04
C GLU A 17 -37.34 46.85 1.99
N ARG A 18 -38.07 46.04 1.21
CA ARG A 18 -39.44 46.36 0.78
C ARG A 18 -40.21 45.11 0.35
N SER A 19 -41.49 45.21 0.62
CA SER A 19 -42.52 44.21 0.83
C SER A 19 -43.30 43.79 -0.43
N ALA A 20 -43.75 42.53 -0.41
CA ALA A 20 -45.05 41.96 -0.83
C ALA A 20 -45.85 42.56 -2.01
N SER A 21 -46.27 41.70 -2.95
CA SER A 21 -47.65 41.69 -3.44
C SER A 21 -48.11 40.32 -3.95
N ARG A 22 -49.41 40.10 -3.76
CA ARG A 22 -50.24 38.90 -3.96
C ARG A 22 -50.37 38.49 -5.44
N GLY A 23 -50.66 37.21 -5.70
CA GLY A 23 -51.22 36.84 -7.00
C GLY A 23 -51.30 35.35 -7.35
N ASP A 24 -52.42 34.75 -7.00
CA ASP A 24 -53.19 33.81 -7.83
C ASP A 24 -52.88 32.30 -7.81
N SER A 25 -54.00 31.60 -7.76
CA SER A 25 -54.21 30.18 -7.54
C SER A 25 -54.25 29.46 -8.89
N ARG A 26 -53.67 28.26 -8.99
CA ARG A 26 -54.16 27.19 -9.89
C ARG A 26 -53.50 25.85 -9.58
N SER A 27 -54.27 25.06 -8.83
CA SER A 27 -54.54 23.63 -9.06
C SER A 27 -53.55 22.81 -9.92
N ARG A 28 -52.83 21.94 -9.22
CA ARG A 28 -52.66 20.48 -9.48
C ARG A 28 -52.56 20.05 -10.95
N LEU A 29 -51.33 19.80 -11.39
CA LEU A 29 -51.03 18.76 -12.38
C LEU A 29 -49.96 17.83 -11.80
N ARG A 30 -50.39 16.65 -11.33
CA ARG A 30 -49.50 15.54 -10.94
C ARG A 30 -48.73 15.08 -12.19
N ARG A 31 -47.46 15.45 -12.31
CA ARG A 31 -46.50 14.76 -13.16
C ARG A 31 -45.79 13.71 -12.31
N SER A 32 -46.07 12.45 -12.57
CA SER A 32 -45.28 11.31 -12.09
C SER A 32 -43.87 11.38 -12.70
N ARG A 33 -42.94 12.05 -12.01
CA ARG A 33 -41.52 11.85 -12.26
C ARG A 33 -41.11 10.63 -11.44
N GLY A 34 -40.79 9.53 -12.12
CA GLY A 34 -40.11 8.40 -11.49
C GLY A 34 -38.88 8.92 -10.76
N LYS A 35 -38.74 8.56 -9.48
CA LYS A 35 -37.50 8.79 -8.75
C LYS A 35 -36.40 8.02 -9.50
N PRO A 36 -35.25 8.63 -9.82
CA PRO A 36 -34.06 7.85 -10.10
C PRO A 36 -33.78 7.07 -8.81
N THR A 37 -33.91 5.76 -8.86
CA THR A 37 -33.37 4.89 -7.83
C THR A 37 -31.87 5.15 -7.81
N LEU A 38 -31.39 5.90 -6.81
CA LEU A 38 -29.99 5.86 -6.42
C LEU A 38 -29.70 4.39 -6.13
N SER A 39 -29.01 3.73 -7.05
CA SER A 39 -28.30 2.50 -6.74
C SER A 39 -27.37 2.83 -5.57
N THR A 40 -27.64 2.24 -4.43
CA THR A 40 -26.71 2.21 -3.30
C THR A 40 -25.36 1.75 -3.82
N PRO A 41 -24.25 2.46 -3.54
CA PRO A 41 -22.93 1.88 -3.73
C PRO A 41 -22.83 0.75 -2.70
N ASP A 42 -23.10 -0.46 -3.15
CA ASP A 42 -23.06 -1.64 -2.30
C ASP A 42 -21.62 -1.87 -1.82
N SER A 43 -21.53 -2.01 -0.50
CA SER A 43 -20.46 -2.62 0.29
C SER A 43 -19.13 -1.85 0.46
N THR A 44 -18.94 -1.42 1.70
CA THR A 44 -17.70 -0.91 2.31
C THR A 44 -16.60 -1.99 2.36
N PRO A 45 -15.31 -1.62 2.58
CA PRO A 45 -14.17 -2.56 2.63
C PRO A 45 -14.26 -3.72 3.64
N LEU A 46 -15.28 -3.71 4.51
CA LEU A 46 -15.46 -4.66 5.61
C LEU A 46 -16.12 -5.97 5.16
N GLU A 47 -17.01 -5.95 4.16
CA GLU A 47 -17.75 -7.16 3.71
C GLU A 47 -16.90 -8.06 2.80
N HIS A 48 -15.83 -7.51 2.20
CA HIS A 48 -14.91 -8.24 1.33
C HIS A 48 -13.95 -9.18 2.09
N LYS A 49 -14.02 -9.33 3.41
CA LYS A 49 -13.08 -10.19 4.17
C LYS A 49 -13.57 -11.63 4.42
N ALA A 50 -14.85 -11.93 4.20
CA ALA A 50 -15.46 -13.19 4.67
C ALA A 50 -15.03 -14.48 3.91
N THR A 51 -14.49 -14.37 2.70
CA THR A 51 -14.07 -15.52 1.86
C THR A 51 -12.57 -15.58 1.59
N ALA A 52 -11.78 -14.73 2.27
CA ALA A 52 -10.33 -14.76 2.15
C ALA A 52 -9.73 -15.99 2.87
N PRO A 53 -8.62 -16.58 2.37
CA PRO A 53 -7.94 -17.66 3.07
C PRO A 53 -7.49 -17.18 4.46
N ARG A 54 -7.74 -17.99 5.49
CA ARG A 54 -7.38 -17.65 6.88
C ARG A 54 -5.87 -17.57 7.11
N THR A 55 -5.10 -18.33 6.32
CA THR A 55 -3.64 -18.36 6.39
C THR A 55 -3.07 -18.30 4.98
N VAL A 56 -1.89 -17.69 4.85
CA VAL A 56 -1.23 -17.46 3.56
C VAL A 56 0.18 -18.04 3.64
N GLY A 57 0.51 -18.95 2.73
CA GLY A 57 1.86 -19.53 2.64
C GLY A 57 2.83 -18.53 2.02
N CYS A 58 3.88 -18.19 2.78
CA CYS A 58 4.84 -17.15 2.43
C CYS A 58 6.25 -17.71 2.24
N TRP A 59 6.95 -17.23 1.21
CA TRP A 59 8.38 -17.45 1.03
C TRP A 59 9.16 -16.18 1.33
N VAL A 60 10.29 -16.29 2.05
CA VAL A 60 11.16 -15.15 2.34
C VAL A 60 12.47 -15.26 1.55
N LEU A 61 12.76 -14.26 0.72
CA LEU A 61 13.98 -14.17 -0.07
C LEU A 61 14.86 -13.03 0.44
N THR A 62 16.03 -13.34 0.97
CA THR A 62 17.01 -12.31 1.33
C THR A 62 18.01 -12.17 0.20
N VAL A 63 18.20 -10.95 -0.31
CA VAL A 63 19.17 -10.63 -1.35
C VAL A 63 20.33 -9.87 -0.72
N SER A 64 21.49 -10.50 -0.65
CA SER A 64 22.69 -9.91 -0.07
C SER A 64 23.96 -10.64 -0.47
N ASP A 65 25.03 -9.88 -0.69
CA ASP A 65 26.38 -10.41 -0.91
C ASP A 65 27.10 -10.85 0.38
N THR A 66 26.57 -10.52 1.56
CA THR A 66 27.29 -10.72 2.83
C THR A 66 26.48 -11.44 3.90
N LYS A 67 25.15 -11.48 3.79
CA LYS A 67 24.31 -12.15 4.79
C LYS A 67 24.47 -13.67 4.73
N THR A 68 24.43 -14.25 5.92
CA THR A 68 24.30 -15.68 6.19
C THR A 68 23.02 -15.92 6.98
N PRO A 69 22.56 -17.17 7.14
CA PRO A 69 21.38 -17.47 7.96
C PRO A 69 21.44 -16.89 9.38
N GLU A 70 22.64 -16.83 9.97
CA GLU A 70 22.87 -16.33 11.33
C GLU A 70 22.83 -14.80 11.41
N THR A 71 23.17 -14.11 10.32
CA THR A 71 23.31 -12.65 10.28
C THR A 71 22.14 -11.96 9.57
N ASP A 72 21.23 -12.72 8.96
CA ASP A 72 20.05 -12.25 8.24
C ASP A 72 18.94 -11.76 9.20
N THR A 73 19.18 -10.60 9.80
CA THR A 73 18.25 -9.96 10.74
C THR A 73 16.93 -9.55 10.08
N SER A 74 16.95 -9.08 8.83
CA SER A 74 15.74 -8.66 8.10
C SER A 74 14.88 -9.85 7.70
N GLY A 75 15.48 -10.90 7.14
CA GLY A 75 14.76 -12.13 6.83
C GLY A 75 14.22 -12.81 8.10
N ALA A 76 15.00 -12.85 9.19
CA ALA A 76 14.53 -13.35 10.48
C ALA A 76 13.32 -12.56 11.02
N LEU A 77 13.35 -11.23 10.91
CA LEU A 77 12.24 -10.36 11.31
C LEU A 77 10.98 -10.61 10.48
N ILE A 78 11.10 -10.67 9.15
CA ILE A 78 9.98 -10.96 8.25
C ILE A 78 9.34 -12.30 8.62
N LYS A 79 10.16 -13.34 8.80
CA LYS A 79 9.69 -14.68 9.20
C LYS A 79 8.91 -14.65 10.51
N LYS A 80 9.43 -13.94 11.51
CA LYS A 80 8.78 -13.78 12.81
C LYS A 80 7.42 -13.08 12.68
N LEU A 81 7.37 -11.92 12.02
CA LEU A 81 6.14 -11.14 11.88
C LEU A 81 5.03 -11.89 11.13
N LEU A 82 5.38 -12.63 10.08
CA LEU A 82 4.43 -13.48 9.36
C LEU A 82 3.89 -14.61 10.26
N THR A 83 4.77 -15.30 10.98
CA THR A 83 4.40 -16.42 11.86
C THR A 83 3.50 -15.93 13.00
N ASP A 84 3.86 -14.81 13.64
CA ASP A 84 3.06 -14.20 14.70
C ASP A 84 1.67 -13.78 14.21
N ALA A 85 1.53 -13.41 12.94
CA ALA A 85 0.25 -13.09 12.29
C ALA A 85 -0.52 -14.33 11.79
N GLY A 86 -0.04 -15.55 12.02
CA GLY A 86 -0.68 -16.79 11.59
C GLY A 86 -0.45 -17.15 10.12
N HIS A 87 0.55 -16.56 9.47
CA HIS A 87 0.94 -16.87 8.09
C HIS A 87 2.18 -17.76 8.07
N PRO A 88 2.08 -19.04 7.64
CA PRO A 88 3.22 -19.94 7.66
C PRO A 88 4.30 -19.50 6.66
N VAL A 89 5.54 -19.49 7.13
CA VAL A 89 6.72 -19.38 6.27
C VAL A 89 7.05 -20.77 5.74
N VAL A 90 6.72 -21.03 4.48
CA VAL A 90 6.90 -22.35 3.84
C VAL A 90 8.35 -22.59 3.39
N GLY A 91 9.16 -21.54 3.35
CA GLY A 91 10.60 -21.63 3.14
C GLY A 91 11.27 -20.26 3.08
N SER A 92 12.60 -20.28 3.07
CA SER A 92 13.40 -19.08 2.86
C SER A 92 14.71 -19.37 2.16
N THR A 93 15.20 -18.41 1.38
CA THR A 93 16.49 -18.49 0.66
C THR A 93 17.28 -17.21 0.84
N ILE A 94 18.60 -17.32 0.87
CA ILE A 94 19.51 -16.18 0.73
C ILE A 94 20.24 -16.31 -0.61
N VAL A 95 20.26 -15.25 -1.42
CA VAL A 95 20.98 -15.18 -2.70
C VAL A 95 21.85 -13.94 -2.77
N ARG A 96 22.85 -13.97 -3.66
CA ARG A 96 23.64 -12.78 -4.04
C ARG A 96 22.77 -11.76 -4.77
N ASP A 97 23.20 -10.50 -4.79
CA ASP A 97 22.51 -9.42 -5.52
C ASP A 97 22.81 -9.51 -7.02
N GLU A 98 22.29 -10.58 -7.61
CA GLU A 98 22.45 -10.90 -9.02
C GLU A 98 21.04 -11.14 -9.61
N PRO A 99 20.62 -10.38 -10.65
CA PRO A 99 19.25 -10.44 -11.18
C PRO A 99 18.81 -11.87 -11.53
N LYS A 100 19.71 -12.65 -12.12
CA LYS A 100 19.42 -14.03 -12.54
C LYS A 100 19.08 -14.94 -11.37
N ASP A 101 19.76 -14.77 -10.23
CA ASP A 101 19.52 -15.59 -9.04
C ASP A 101 18.22 -15.22 -8.35
N VAL A 102 17.94 -13.92 -8.20
CA VAL A 102 16.67 -13.41 -7.67
C VAL A 102 15.50 -13.96 -8.50
N GLN A 103 15.56 -13.80 -9.82
CA GLN A 103 14.50 -14.24 -10.71
C GLN A 103 14.35 -15.76 -10.76
N ARG A 104 15.47 -16.51 -10.69
CA ARG A 104 15.46 -17.97 -10.66
C ARG A 104 14.71 -18.48 -9.42
N VAL A 105 15.07 -17.99 -8.24
CA VAL A 105 14.42 -18.41 -6.99
C VAL A 105 12.93 -18.06 -7.02
N ILE A 106 12.55 -16.87 -7.46
CA ILE A 106 11.13 -16.47 -7.55
C ILE A 106 10.35 -17.41 -8.48
N ARG A 107 10.90 -17.76 -9.66
CA ARG A 107 10.24 -18.73 -10.56
C ARG A 107 10.09 -20.12 -9.92
N GLU A 108 11.15 -20.63 -9.31
CA GLU A 108 11.16 -21.93 -8.65
C GLU A 108 10.10 -22.01 -7.54
N VAL A 109 10.05 -21.02 -6.66
CA VAL A 109 9.12 -21.04 -5.51
C VAL A 109 7.68 -20.78 -5.94
N CYS A 110 7.45 -19.97 -6.96
CA CYS A 110 6.10 -19.75 -7.50
C CYS A 110 5.51 -21.00 -8.18
N ALA A 111 6.34 -21.97 -8.58
CA ALA A 111 5.84 -23.26 -9.09
C ALA A 111 5.18 -24.12 -7.99
N SER A 112 5.45 -23.85 -6.72
CA SER A 112 4.83 -24.57 -5.59
C SER A 112 3.47 -23.98 -5.24
N ASP A 113 2.44 -24.84 -5.12
CA ASP A 113 1.11 -24.42 -4.70
C ASP A 113 1.04 -23.98 -3.23
N ALA A 114 2.04 -24.37 -2.42
CA ALA A 114 2.16 -23.94 -1.03
C ALA A 114 2.56 -22.46 -0.90
N VAL A 115 3.14 -21.86 -1.95
CA VAL A 115 3.60 -20.46 -1.95
C VAL A 115 2.54 -19.58 -2.61
N LYS A 116 1.99 -18.63 -1.86
CA LYS A 116 1.07 -17.61 -2.38
C LYS A 116 1.69 -16.22 -2.42
N VAL A 117 2.68 -15.98 -1.56
CA VAL A 117 3.39 -14.69 -1.45
C VAL A 117 4.89 -14.94 -1.38
N VAL A 118 5.66 -14.18 -2.14
CA VAL A 118 7.12 -14.09 -2.02
C VAL A 118 7.48 -12.69 -1.53
N ILE A 119 8.20 -12.61 -0.42
CA ILE A 119 8.70 -11.34 0.13
C ILE A 119 10.22 -11.34 0.01
N ALA A 120 10.74 -10.52 -0.90
CA ALA A 120 12.16 -10.27 -1.06
C ALA A 120 12.60 -9.06 -0.22
N THR A 121 13.78 -9.11 0.38
CA THR A 121 14.41 -7.99 1.10
C THR A 121 15.88 -7.84 0.70
N GLY A 122 16.30 -6.60 0.41
CA GLY A 122 17.69 -6.26 0.03
C GLY A 122 17.88 -6.01 -1.48
N GLY A 123 18.99 -5.37 -1.82
CA GLY A 123 19.38 -5.03 -3.21
C GLY A 123 18.48 -4.01 -3.92
N THR A 124 17.74 -3.18 -3.17
CA THR A 124 16.81 -2.18 -3.74
C THR A 124 17.34 -0.75 -3.69
N GLY A 125 18.59 -0.51 -3.28
CA GLY A 125 19.17 0.82 -3.26
C GLY A 125 19.31 1.45 -4.66
N ILE A 126 20.08 2.53 -4.72
CA ILE A 126 20.31 3.33 -5.95
C ILE A 126 21.71 3.13 -6.54
N THR A 127 22.52 2.24 -5.96
CA THR A 127 23.87 1.98 -6.45
C THR A 127 23.82 1.05 -7.65
N SER A 128 24.92 0.96 -8.41
CA SER A 128 25.02 0.03 -9.54
C SER A 128 24.97 -1.45 -9.15
N ARG A 129 25.13 -1.77 -7.87
CA ARG A 129 24.97 -3.14 -7.35
C ARG A 129 23.51 -3.49 -7.04
N ASP A 130 22.70 -2.49 -6.72
CA ASP A 130 21.31 -2.70 -6.32
C ASP A 130 20.43 -3.00 -7.54
N SER A 131 20.14 -4.28 -7.75
CA SER A 131 19.47 -4.76 -8.97
C SER A 131 18.14 -5.48 -8.73
N THR A 132 17.82 -5.77 -7.46
CA THR A 132 16.63 -6.55 -7.06
C THR A 132 15.33 -5.92 -7.56
N TYR A 133 15.20 -4.59 -7.51
CA TYR A 133 13.97 -3.92 -7.91
C TYR A 133 13.70 -4.13 -9.41
N GLU A 134 14.68 -3.84 -10.28
CA GLU A 134 14.56 -4.03 -11.73
C GLU A 134 14.38 -5.52 -12.08
N ALA A 135 15.11 -6.39 -11.39
CA ALA A 135 15.03 -7.83 -11.60
C ALA A 135 13.62 -8.37 -11.34
N ILE A 136 12.98 -7.91 -10.25
CA ILE A 136 11.61 -8.31 -9.88
C ILE A 136 10.60 -7.61 -10.78
N ASP A 137 10.75 -6.30 -11.05
CA ASP A 137 9.81 -5.53 -11.88
C ASP A 137 9.66 -6.15 -13.27
N ALA A 138 10.77 -6.60 -13.86
CA ALA A 138 10.79 -7.28 -15.15
C ALA A 138 9.99 -8.61 -15.19
N MET A 139 9.68 -9.21 -14.04
CA MET A 139 8.88 -10.43 -13.94
C MET A 139 7.39 -10.18 -13.75
N LEU A 140 6.99 -9.00 -13.28
CA LEU A 140 5.62 -8.76 -12.84
C LEU A 140 4.64 -8.70 -14.02
N ASP A 141 3.63 -9.58 -13.99
CA ASP A 141 2.49 -9.57 -14.91
C ASP A 141 1.63 -8.31 -14.68
N LYS A 142 1.52 -7.89 -13.43
CA LYS A 142 0.78 -6.68 -13.03
C LYS A 142 1.47 -6.01 -11.85
N ARG A 143 1.71 -4.71 -11.96
CA ARG A 143 2.30 -3.88 -10.91
C ARG A 143 1.21 -3.26 -10.04
N LEU A 144 1.46 -3.17 -8.73
CA LEU A 144 0.61 -2.47 -7.78
C LEU A 144 1.40 -1.27 -7.20
N PRO A 145 1.55 -0.17 -7.97
CA PRO A 145 2.44 0.94 -7.61
C PRO A 145 2.06 1.61 -6.28
N GLY A 146 0.76 1.58 -5.93
CA GLY A 146 0.25 2.12 -4.66
C GLY A 146 0.95 1.55 -3.41
N PHE A 147 1.48 0.33 -3.46
CA PHE A 147 2.27 -0.21 -2.37
C PHE A 147 3.55 0.60 -2.12
N GLY A 148 4.33 0.86 -3.18
CA GLY A 148 5.58 1.63 -3.08
C GLY A 148 5.34 3.10 -2.73
N GLU A 149 4.23 3.67 -3.22
CA GLU A 149 3.79 5.03 -2.91
C GLU A 149 3.44 5.18 -1.41
N LEU A 150 2.57 4.30 -0.89
CA LEU A 150 2.20 4.30 0.52
C LEU A 150 3.40 4.00 1.42
N PHE A 151 4.25 3.06 1.02
CA PHE A 151 5.47 2.73 1.75
C PHE A 151 6.39 3.95 1.90
N ARG A 152 6.64 4.71 0.81
CA ARG A 152 7.45 5.94 0.89
C ARG A 152 6.78 7.03 1.71
N MET A 153 5.46 7.19 1.61
CA MET A 153 4.70 8.17 2.38
C MET A 153 4.76 7.87 3.89
N LEU A 154 4.62 6.60 4.29
CA LEU A 154 4.81 6.16 5.67
C LEU A 154 6.27 6.31 6.11
N SER A 155 7.22 5.91 5.27
CA SER A 155 8.66 6.05 5.56
C SER A 155 9.06 7.51 5.76
N TYR A 156 8.47 8.44 5.00
CA TYR A 156 8.75 9.87 5.14
C TYR A 156 8.39 10.39 6.54
N GLN A 157 7.36 9.81 7.18
CA GLN A 157 6.99 10.17 8.56
C GLN A 157 8.05 9.69 9.58
N GLU A 158 8.80 8.63 9.28
CA GLU A 158 9.81 8.07 10.18
C GLU A 158 11.23 8.61 9.91
N ILE A 159 11.62 8.75 8.64
CA ILE A 159 12.99 9.05 8.21
C ILE A 159 13.11 10.31 7.33
N GLY A 160 12.02 11.06 7.17
CA GLY A 160 12.00 12.30 6.39
C GLY A 160 12.41 12.12 4.93
N ALA A 161 13.15 13.08 4.39
CA ALA A 161 13.54 13.13 2.97
C ALA A 161 14.30 11.88 2.49
N ALA A 162 14.96 11.12 3.38
CA ALA A 162 15.62 9.86 3.03
C ALA A 162 14.66 8.82 2.43
N ALA A 163 13.36 8.90 2.76
CA ALA A 163 12.33 8.05 2.16
C ALA A 163 12.24 8.17 0.63
N MET A 164 12.68 9.28 0.04
CA MET A 164 12.75 9.47 -1.41
C MET A 164 13.62 8.41 -2.09
N LEU A 165 14.68 7.95 -1.41
CA LEU A 165 15.62 6.94 -1.94
C LEU A 165 15.08 5.51 -1.80
N SER A 166 13.99 5.33 -1.07
CA SER A 166 13.47 3.99 -0.76
C SER A 166 12.68 3.43 -1.93
N ARG A 167 13.17 2.32 -2.48
CA ARG A 167 12.50 1.54 -3.52
C ARG A 167 11.91 0.28 -2.92
N ALA A 168 10.59 0.22 -2.93
CA ALA A 168 9.78 -0.94 -2.60
C ALA A 168 8.68 -1.08 -3.65
N GLN A 169 8.28 -2.32 -3.94
CA GLN A 169 7.20 -2.61 -4.89
C GLN A 169 6.47 -3.88 -4.51
N LEU A 170 5.24 -3.98 -5.01
CA LEU A 170 4.41 -5.15 -4.97
C LEU A 170 3.82 -5.35 -6.37
N GLY A 171 3.75 -6.60 -6.79
CA GLY A 171 3.06 -6.98 -8.01
C GLY A 171 2.59 -8.43 -7.99
N ILE A 172 2.05 -8.83 -9.12
CA ILE A 172 1.58 -10.18 -9.39
C ILE A 172 2.52 -10.83 -10.40
N HIS A 173 2.96 -12.05 -10.11
CA HIS A 173 3.67 -12.91 -11.05
C HIS A 173 3.15 -14.34 -10.93
N ALA A 174 2.75 -14.96 -12.05
CA ALA A 174 2.26 -16.34 -12.10
C ALA A 174 1.09 -16.63 -11.15
N ARG A 175 0.19 -15.65 -10.93
CA ARG A 175 -0.89 -15.68 -9.92
C ARG A 175 -0.40 -15.76 -8.45
N ARG A 176 0.79 -15.26 -8.16
CA ARG A 176 1.34 -15.11 -6.80
C ARG A 176 1.62 -13.64 -6.54
N ILE A 177 1.59 -13.23 -5.27
CA ILE A 177 2.03 -11.90 -4.86
C ILE A 177 3.56 -11.91 -4.73
N VAL A 178 4.24 -10.94 -5.33
CA VAL A 178 5.68 -10.75 -5.20
C VAL A 178 5.93 -9.34 -4.68
N VAL A 179 6.71 -9.23 -3.60
CA VAL A 179 7.06 -7.97 -2.94
C VAL A 179 8.57 -7.85 -2.88
N SER A 180 9.12 -6.67 -3.15
CA SER A 180 10.52 -6.35 -2.87
C SER A 180 10.62 -5.19 -1.90
N LEU A 181 11.36 -5.37 -0.81
CA LEU A 181 11.54 -4.41 0.28
C LEU A 181 13.01 -4.02 0.42
N PRO A 182 13.31 -2.82 0.95
CA PRO A 182 14.67 -2.48 1.36
C PRO A 182 15.25 -3.48 2.37
N GLY A 183 16.58 -3.58 2.41
CA GLY A 183 17.30 -4.52 3.28
C GLY A 183 17.31 -4.17 4.77
N SER A 184 16.78 -3.00 5.16
CA SER A 184 16.73 -2.55 6.55
C SER A 184 15.62 -3.27 7.34
N PRO A 185 15.88 -3.77 8.56
CA PRO A 185 14.83 -4.34 9.42
C PRO A 185 13.67 -3.38 9.70
N ASN A 186 13.95 -2.07 9.85
CA ASN A 186 12.91 -1.07 10.12
C ASN A 186 11.97 -0.91 8.92
N ALA A 187 12.54 -0.85 7.70
CA ALA A 187 11.76 -0.82 6.46
C ALA A 187 10.88 -2.07 6.31
N CYS A 188 11.43 -3.25 6.62
CA CYS A 188 10.69 -4.50 6.59
C CYS A 188 9.54 -4.48 7.59
N ARG A 189 9.78 -4.05 8.83
CA ARG A 189 8.74 -3.91 9.86
C ARG A 189 7.62 -3.01 9.40
N LEU A 190 7.96 -1.81 8.92
CA LEU A 190 6.98 -0.83 8.47
C LEU A 190 6.09 -1.39 7.35
N ALA A 191 6.70 -1.99 6.33
CA ALA A 191 5.99 -2.60 5.21
C ALA A 191 5.08 -3.75 5.66
N LEU A 192 5.57 -4.65 6.51
CA LEU A 192 4.79 -5.80 6.96
C LEU A 192 3.63 -5.40 7.86
N GLU A 193 3.88 -4.62 8.90
CA GLU A 193 2.88 -4.29 9.92
C GLU A 193 1.82 -3.31 9.39
N LYS A 194 2.20 -2.33 8.57
CA LYS A 194 1.27 -1.27 8.12
C LYS A 194 0.55 -1.60 6.81
N LEU A 195 1.14 -2.41 5.95
CA LEU A 195 0.64 -2.60 4.58
C LEU A 195 0.37 -4.07 4.25
N LEU A 196 1.33 -4.97 4.41
CA LEU A 196 1.18 -6.35 3.92
C LEU A 196 0.26 -7.18 4.81
N ILE A 197 0.60 -7.40 6.08
CA ILE A 197 -0.13 -8.32 6.97
C ILE A 197 -1.63 -7.99 7.04
N PRO A 198 -2.06 -6.71 7.16
CA PRO A 198 -3.49 -6.38 7.19
C PRO A 198 -4.27 -6.78 5.93
N GLU A 199 -3.59 -6.87 4.78
CA GLU A 199 -4.22 -7.04 3.46
C GLU A 199 -3.86 -8.38 2.77
N LEU A 200 -2.90 -9.16 3.31
CA LEU A 200 -2.42 -10.40 2.69
C LEU A 200 -3.54 -11.39 2.32
N PRO A 201 -4.49 -11.73 3.22
CA PRO A 201 -5.61 -12.60 2.87
C PRO A 201 -6.45 -12.06 1.70
N HIS A 202 -6.70 -10.75 1.67
CA HIS A 202 -7.51 -10.13 0.63
C HIS A 202 -6.76 -10.12 -0.71
N LEU A 203 -5.49 -9.73 -0.72
CA LEU A 203 -4.63 -9.76 -1.90
C LEU A 203 -4.60 -11.15 -2.55
N VAL A 204 -4.37 -12.20 -1.76
CA VAL A 204 -4.31 -13.57 -2.28
C VAL A 204 -5.66 -14.02 -2.84
N ARG A 205 -6.77 -13.63 -2.21
CA ARG A 205 -8.11 -13.94 -2.74
C ARG A 205 -8.32 -13.30 -4.11
N GLU A 206 -8.03 -12.01 -4.26
CA GLU A 206 -8.25 -11.31 -5.53
C GLU A 206 -7.38 -11.86 -6.67
N VAL A 207 -6.16 -12.31 -6.37
CA VAL A 207 -5.28 -12.95 -7.37
C VAL A 207 -5.71 -14.38 -7.74
N SER A 208 -6.45 -15.05 -6.84
CA SER A 208 -6.93 -16.43 -7.04
C SER A 208 -8.27 -16.53 -7.77
N ARG A 209 -8.95 -15.39 -7.99
CA ARG A 209 -10.11 -15.29 -8.89
C ARG A 209 -9.68 -15.43 -10.35
#